data_AF-A0A3D5YI48-F1
#
_entry.id   AF-A0A3D5YI48-F1
#
_cell.length_a   1.000
_cell.length_b   1.000
_cell.length_c   1.000
_cell.angle_alpha   90.00
_cell.angle_beta   90.00
_cell.angle_gamma   90.00
#
_symmetry.space_group_name_H-M   'P 1'
#
loop_
_entity.id
_entity.type
_entity.pdbx_description
1 polymer ?
#
loop_
_entity_poly.entity_id
_entity_poly.type
_entity_poly.pdbx_seq_one_letter_code
_entity_poly.pdbx_strand_id
1 'polypeptide(L)'
;MDEKKEDKEEKNYSFSQNQLGDLDKKLNDEIFHVKIRALATSPDPHRPKKIIDDLAKSFFQYTYTGLNGFKFKHTKDIVTFAKSFTQRLFDSEDSLRNQMISFGKHHILNIKELSSILHFPHPKFNRNPRFSFQNYKIVSAPDNLPDK
;
A
#
# COMPACT_ATOMS: atom_id res chain seq x y z
N MET A 1 -1.96 -47.91 -11.59
CA MET A 1 -2.78 -46.70 -11.43
C MET A 1 -1.89 -45.69 -10.75
N ASP A 2 -1.53 -44.67 -11.53
CA ASP A 2 -0.34 -43.85 -11.37
C ASP A 2 -0.43 -42.83 -10.24
N GLU A 3 0.56 -42.84 -9.35
CA GLU A 3 0.83 -41.73 -8.43
C GLU A 3 1.49 -40.58 -9.20
N LYS A 4 0.70 -39.55 -9.53
CA LYS A 4 1.23 -38.28 -10.03
C LYS A 4 2.01 -37.57 -8.91
N LYS A 5 3.34 -37.64 -8.96
CA LYS A 5 4.22 -36.68 -8.30
C LYS A 5 4.08 -35.33 -9.02
N GLU A 6 3.56 -34.33 -8.34
CA GLU A 6 3.62 -32.93 -8.79
C GLU A 6 5.07 -32.44 -8.68
N ASP A 7 5.73 -32.34 -9.83
CA ASP A 7 7.01 -31.68 -9.96
C ASP A 7 6.87 -30.19 -9.57
N LYS A 8 7.41 -29.83 -8.39
CA LYS A 8 7.67 -28.44 -8.05
C LYS A 8 8.82 -27.97 -8.95
N GLU A 9 8.48 -27.35 -10.08
CA GLU A 9 9.42 -26.59 -10.90
C GLU A 9 10.12 -25.55 -10.01
N GLU A 10 11.37 -25.84 -9.64
CA GLU A 10 12.31 -24.85 -9.15
C GLU A 10 12.51 -23.83 -10.27
N LYS A 11 11.79 -22.71 -10.18
CA LYS A 11 12.00 -21.57 -11.05
C LYS A 11 13.39 -21.01 -10.78
N ASN A 12 14.37 -21.50 -11.54
CA ASN A 12 15.67 -20.89 -11.69
C ASN A 12 15.50 -19.52 -12.32
N TYR A 13 15.23 -18.50 -11.50
CA TYR A 13 15.29 -17.12 -11.94
C TYR A 13 16.75 -16.79 -12.22
N SER A 14 17.18 -16.85 -13.47
CA SER A 14 18.47 -16.31 -13.90
C SER A 14 18.40 -14.79 -13.88
N PHE A 15 18.51 -14.21 -12.68
CA PHE A 15 18.67 -12.77 -12.55
C PHE A 15 19.98 -12.35 -13.22
N SER A 16 19.91 -11.30 -14.03
CA SER A 16 21.11 -10.66 -14.57
C SER A 16 21.96 -10.07 -13.44
N GLN A 17 23.28 -9.97 -13.64
CA GLN A 17 24.21 -9.41 -12.65
C GLN A 17 23.77 -8.01 -12.15
N ASN A 18 23.17 -7.21 -13.04
CA ASN A 18 22.63 -5.89 -12.71
C ASN A 18 21.44 -5.97 -11.75
N GLN A 19 20.54 -6.94 -11.93
CA GLN A 19 19.38 -7.14 -11.06
C GLN A 19 19.78 -7.59 -9.65
N LEU A 20 20.82 -8.41 -9.53
CA LEU A 20 21.39 -8.81 -8.24
C LEU A 20 22.00 -7.60 -7.52
N GLY A 21 22.80 -6.79 -8.23
CA GLY A 21 23.39 -5.58 -7.65
C GLY A 21 22.35 -4.54 -7.20
N ASP A 22 21.22 -4.42 -7.90
CA ASP A 22 20.13 -3.53 -7.49
C ASP A 22 19.34 -4.06 -6.28
N LEU A 23 19.24 -5.39 -6.14
CA LEU A 23 18.66 -6.02 -4.97
C LEU A 23 19.54 -5.82 -3.73
N ASP A 24 20.85 -5.96 -3.85
CA ASP A 24 21.80 -5.69 -2.76
C ASP A 24 21.74 -4.23 -2.31
N LYS A 25 21.68 -3.28 -3.24
CA LYS A 25 21.48 -1.85 -2.92
C LYS A 25 20.17 -1.61 -2.17
N LYS A 26 19.09 -2.32 -2.55
CA LYS A 26 17.79 -2.20 -1.89
C LYS A 26 17.84 -2.71 -0.45
N LEU A 27 18.58 -3.78 -0.19
CA LEU A 27 18.73 -4.39 1.13
C LEU A 27 19.66 -3.60 2.06
N ASN A 28 20.54 -2.76 1.52
CA ASN A 28 21.49 -1.97 2.32
C ASN A 28 20.85 -0.82 3.11
N ASP A 29 19.69 -0.33 2.68
CA ASP A 29 18.96 0.71 3.41
C ASP A 29 17.85 0.09 4.29
N GLU A 30 17.25 0.91 5.15
CA GLU A 30 16.15 0.48 6.01
C GLU A 30 14.94 -0.02 5.23
N ILE A 31 14.43 -1.17 5.67
CA ILE A 31 13.36 -1.90 5.02
C ILE A 31 12.08 -1.81 5.84
N PHE A 32 10.97 -1.47 5.19
CA PHE A 32 9.66 -1.36 5.81
C PHE A 32 8.66 -2.31 5.19
N HIS A 33 7.80 -2.87 6.04
CA HIS A 33 6.59 -3.53 5.59
C HIS A 33 5.50 -2.49 5.32
N VAL A 34 5.10 -2.35 4.06
CA VAL A 34 4.20 -1.28 3.64
C VAL A 34 2.86 -1.86 3.16
N LYS A 35 1.75 -1.25 3.57
CA LYS A 35 0.41 -1.56 3.07
C LYS A 35 -0.24 -0.29 2.54
N ILE A 36 -0.37 -0.20 1.22
CA ILE A 36 -1.00 0.95 0.55
C ILE A 36 -2.50 0.65 0.37
N ARG A 37 -3.35 1.54 0.88
CA ARG A 37 -4.81 1.47 0.72
C ARG A 37 -5.31 2.81 0.19
N ALA A 38 -6.26 2.78 -0.74
CA ALA A 38 -6.87 3.97 -1.30
C ALA A 38 -8.39 3.87 -1.20
N LEU A 39 -9.02 4.99 -0.83
CA LEU A 39 -10.47 5.16 -0.79
C LEU A 39 -10.79 6.49 -1.48
N ALA A 40 -11.75 6.47 -2.40
CA ALA A 40 -12.21 7.67 -3.10
C ALA A 40 -13.70 7.88 -2.88
N THR A 41 -14.10 9.12 -2.63
CA THR A 41 -15.50 9.53 -2.50
C THR A 41 -15.78 10.66 -3.49
N SER A 42 -17.01 10.70 -4.02
CA SER A 42 -17.44 11.77 -4.92
C SER A 42 -18.96 11.89 -4.93
N PRO A 43 -19.53 13.08 -5.19
CA PRO A 43 -20.97 13.25 -5.38
C PRO A 43 -21.49 12.57 -6.65
N ASP A 44 -20.65 12.45 -7.68
CA ASP A 44 -20.98 11.76 -8.93
C ASP A 44 -20.67 10.25 -8.80
N PRO A 45 -21.64 9.34 -9.03
CA PRO A 45 -21.43 7.90 -8.91
C PRO A 45 -20.29 7.32 -9.75
N HIS A 46 -19.97 7.90 -10.91
CA HIS A 46 -18.96 7.32 -11.83
C HIS A 46 -17.53 7.81 -11.54
N ARG A 47 -17.40 8.95 -10.88
CA ARG A 47 -16.11 9.61 -10.62
C ARG A 47 -15.18 8.83 -9.68
N PRO A 48 -15.63 8.20 -8.58
CA PRO A 48 -14.74 7.47 -7.67
C PRO A 48 -14.00 6.33 -8.36
N LYS A 49 -14.70 5.57 -9.19
CA LYS A 49 -14.10 4.47 -9.96
C LYS A 49 -12.99 4.99 -10.86
N LYS A 50 -13.26 6.07 -11.61
CA LYS A 50 -12.25 6.71 -12.45
C LYS A 50 -11.03 7.19 -11.66
N ILE A 51 -11.24 7.80 -10.49
CA ILE A 51 -10.12 8.25 -9.62
C ILE A 51 -9.26 7.06 -9.20
N ILE A 52 -9.88 5.95 -8.77
CA ILE A 52 -9.14 4.74 -8.37
C ILE A 52 -8.40 4.11 -9.55
N ASP A 53 -9.02 4.06 -10.73
CA ASP A 53 -8.40 3.52 -11.94
C ASP A 53 -7.22 4.38 -12.40
N ASP A 54 -7.37 5.71 -12.36
CA ASP A 54 -6.30 6.63 -12.73
C ASP A 54 -5.15 6.60 -11.71
N LEU A 55 -5.46 6.45 -10.42
CA LEU A 55 -4.48 6.21 -9.37
C LEU A 55 -3.74 4.89 -9.62
N ALA A 56 -4.45 3.79 -9.91
CA ALA A 56 -3.82 2.51 -10.22
C ALA A 56 -2.86 2.62 -11.41
N LYS A 57 -3.25 3.34 -12.45
CA LYS A 57 -2.40 3.61 -13.62
C LYS A 57 -1.14 4.39 -13.28
N SER A 58 -1.22 5.40 -12.40
CA SER A 58 -0.02 6.18 -12.04
C SER A 58 1.04 5.33 -11.35
N PHE A 59 0.65 4.26 -10.64
CA PHE A 59 1.60 3.35 -10.01
C PHE A 59 2.23 2.33 -10.95
N PHE A 60 1.71 2.14 -12.17
CA PHE A 60 2.34 1.25 -13.14
C PHE A 60 3.72 1.73 -13.59
N GLN A 61 4.05 3.02 -13.43
CA GLN A 61 5.39 3.54 -13.69
C GLN A 61 6.48 2.89 -12.82
N TYR A 62 6.10 2.32 -11.67
CA TYR A 62 7.02 1.62 -10.76
C TYR A 62 7.09 0.11 -11.03
N THR A 63 6.40 -0.38 -12.06
CA THR A 63 6.43 -1.79 -12.44
C THR A 63 7.59 -2.03 -13.40
N TYR A 64 8.55 -2.85 -12.98
CA TYR A 64 9.62 -3.29 -13.86
C TYR A 64 9.24 -4.63 -14.51
N THR A 65 9.41 -4.74 -15.83
CA THR A 65 9.06 -5.94 -16.59
C THR A 65 9.85 -7.16 -16.09
N GLY A 66 9.14 -8.16 -15.56
CA GLY A 66 9.76 -9.39 -15.04
C GLY A 66 10.34 -9.27 -13.63
N LEU A 67 10.18 -8.13 -12.94
CA LEU A 67 10.58 -7.95 -11.54
C LEU A 67 9.38 -7.48 -10.68
N ASN A 68 9.66 -6.77 -9.59
CA ASN A 68 8.67 -6.24 -8.67
C ASN A 68 7.79 -5.17 -9.34
N GLY A 69 6.52 -5.15 -8.93
CA GLY A 69 5.56 -4.15 -9.38
C GLY A 69 4.33 -4.13 -8.46
N PHE A 70 3.60 -3.02 -8.52
CA PHE A 70 2.37 -2.88 -7.74
C PHE A 70 1.21 -3.58 -8.45
N LYS A 71 0.47 -4.39 -7.68
CA LYS A 71 -0.76 -5.04 -8.14
C LYS A 71 -1.94 -4.51 -7.36
N PHE A 72 -2.83 -3.80 -8.05
CA PHE A 72 -4.06 -3.28 -7.46
C PHE A 72 -5.09 -4.40 -7.36
N LYS A 73 -5.70 -4.52 -6.18
CA LYS A 73 -6.82 -5.44 -5.93
C LYS A 73 -8.01 -4.62 -5.48
N HIS A 74 -9.14 -4.75 -6.17
CA HIS A 74 -10.39 -4.16 -5.73
C HIS A 74 -10.93 -4.96 -4.53
N THR A 75 -11.42 -4.24 -3.52
CA THR A 75 -12.12 -4.89 -2.40
C THR A 75 -13.49 -5.39 -2.86
N LYS A 76 -13.90 -6.54 -2.33
CA LYS A 76 -15.24 -7.08 -2.52
C LYS A 76 -16.23 -6.45 -1.55
N ASP A 77 -15.79 -6.20 -0.32
CA ASP A 77 -16.58 -5.56 0.73
C ASP A 77 -16.02 -4.16 1.01
N ILE A 78 -16.80 -3.15 0.65
CA ILE A 78 -16.45 -1.74 0.81
C ILE A 78 -16.66 -1.30 2.25
N VAL A 79 -17.66 -1.86 2.95
CA VAL A 79 -18.04 -1.42 4.30
C VAL A 79 -16.95 -1.81 5.28
N THR A 80 -16.53 -3.07 5.25
CA THR A 80 -15.47 -3.56 6.13
C THR A 80 -14.13 -2.90 5.79
N PHE A 81 -13.82 -2.73 4.51
CA PHE A 81 -12.64 -1.98 4.06
C PHE A 81 -12.64 -0.52 4.55
N ALA A 82 -13.76 0.19 4.47
CA ALA A 82 -13.86 1.58 4.94
C ALA A 82 -13.72 1.66 6.48
N LYS A 83 -14.27 0.68 7.20
CA LYS A 83 -14.09 0.57 8.65
C LYS A 83 -12.63 0.32 9.01
N SER A 84 -11.97 -0.65 8.37
CA SER A 84 -10.57 -0.94 8.65
C SER A 84 -9.63 0.19 8.21
N PHE A 85 -9.97 0.89 7.12
CA PHE A 85 -9.26 2.09 6.67
C PHE A 85 -9.37 3.23 7.69
N THR A 86 -10.58 3.56 8.16
CA THR A 86 -10.81 4.64 9.14
C THR A 86 -10.19 4.32 10.50
N GLN A 87 -10.31 3.08 10.96
CA GLN A 87 -9.73 2.60 12.21
C GLN A 87 -8.22 2.35 12.13
N ARG A 88 -7.59 2.54 10.95
CA ARG A 88 -6.17 2.28 10.70
C ARG A 88 -5.74 0.87 11.12
N LEU A 89 -6.63 -0.11 10.95
CA LEU A 89 -6.34 -1.50 11.27
C LEU A 89 -5.46 -2.09 10.17
N PHE A 90 -4.25 -2.51 10.52
CA PHE A 90 -3.28 -3.06 9.59
C PHE A 90 -3.53 -4.52 9.24
N ASP A 91 -4.30 -5.23 10.06
CA ASP A 91 -4.64 -6.62 9.86
C ASP A 91 -5.29 -6.86 8.49
N SER A 92 -4.90 -7.97 7.88
CA SER A 92 -5.48 -8.45 6.63
C SER A 92 -6.84 -9.04 6.96
N GLU A 93 -7.91 -8.53 6.35
CA GLU A 93 -9.26 -9.13 6.36
C GLU A 93 -9.33 -10.47 5.60
N ASP A 94 -8.18 -11.13 5.50
CA ASP A 94 -8.04 -12.43 4.92
C ASP A 94 -8.46 -13.45 5.98
N SER A 95 -9.36 -14.34 5.61
CA SER A 95 -9.65 -15.55 6.38
C SER A 95 -8.35 -16.26 6.75
N LEU A 96 -8.31 -16.99 7.87
CA LEU A 96 -7.11 -17.72 8.34
C LEU A 96 -6.40 -18.51 7.21
N ARG A 97 -7.18 -19.01 6.25
CA ARG A 97 -6.71 -19.68 5.03
C ARG A 97 -5.93 -18.75 4.09
N ASN A 98 -6.41 -17.54 3.84
CA ASN A 98 -5.72 -16.54 3.01
C ASN A 98 -4.50 -15.95 3.73
N GLN A 99 -4.52 -15.86 5.07
CA GLN A 99 -3.33 -15.50 5.85
C GLN A 99 -2.23 -16.56 5.74
N MET A 100 -2.57 -17.86 5.75
CA MET A 100 -1.60 -18.93 5.43
C MET A 100 -1.06 -18.83 3.99
N ILE A 101 -1.91 -18.55 3.00
CA ILE A 101 -1.49 -18.46 1.58
C ILE A 101 -0.68 -17.19 1.30
N SER A 102 -0.88 -16.13 2.08
CA SER A 102 -0.16 -14.87 1.99
C SER A 102 0.98 -14.75 2.99
N PHE A 103 1.27 -15.80 3.76
CA PHE A 103 2.40 -15.86 4.68
C PHE A 103 3.68 -15.70 3.86
N GLY A 104 4.32 -14.52 3.94
CA GLY A 104 5.49 -14.15 3.14
C GLY A 104 5.23 -13.23 1.94
N LYS A 105 3.97 -12.93 1.57
CA LYS A 105 3.64 -11.97 0.50
C LYS A 105 3.47 -10.56 1.07
N HIS A 106 4.58 -10.02 1.55
CA HIS A 106 4.67 -8.68 2.12
C HIS A 106 5.21 -7.71 1.07
N HIS A 107 4.64 -6.51 0.99
CA HIS A 107 5.24 -5.46 0.18
C HIS A 107 6.37 -4.82 0.97
N ILE A 108 7.59 -5.08 0.50
CA ILE A 108 8.82 -4.65 1.13
C ILE A 108 9.36 -3.46 0.33
N LEU A 109 9.41 -2.30 0.99
CA LEU A 109 9.91 -1.07 0.40
C LEU A 109 10.99 -0.47 1.29
N ASN A 110 12.01 0.07 0.64
CA ASN A 110 13.07 0.85 1.27
C ASN A 110 12.61 2.31 1.48
N ILE A 111 13.20 3.03 2.44
CA ILE A 111 12.97 4.47 2.64
C ILE A 111 13.08 5.31 1.36
N LYS A 112 14.03 5.01 0.47
CA LYS A 112 14.19 5.72 -0.82
C LYS A 112 13.02 5.48 -1.77
N GLU A 113 12.51 4.24 -1.82
CA GLU A 113 11.33 3.88 -2.62
C GLU A 113 10.05 4.46 -2.01
N LEU A 114 9.96 4.54 -0.68
CA LEU A 114 8.81 5.14 -0.01
C LEU A 114 8.75 6.66 -0.27
N SER A 115 9.91 7.32 -0.26
CA SER A 115 10.05 8.75 -0.55
C SER A 115 9.67 9.11 -1.98
N SER A 116 9.86 8.21 -2.96
CA SER A 116 9.44 8.45 -4.35
C SER A 116 7.92 8.34 -4.55
N ILE A 117 7.25 7.51 -3.76
CA ILE A 117 5.79 7.35 -3.80
C ILE A 117 5.08 8.48 -3.06
N LEU A 118 5.58 8.84 -1.88
CA LEU A 118 4.96 9.83 -1.01
C LEU A 118 5.99 10.88 -0.63
N HIS A 119 5.90 12.04 -1.27
CA HIS A 119 6.59 13.22 -0.79
C HIS A 119 5.74 13.84 0.32
N PHE A 120 6.18 13.73 1.57
CA PHE A 120 5.53 14.44 2.67
C PHE A 120 5.70 15.95 2.45
N PRO A 121 4.63 16.68 2.13
CA PRO A 121 4.75 18.12 1.91
C PRO A 121 5.13 18.75 3.24
N HIS A 122 6.37 19.22 3.35
CA HIS A 122 6.81 19.92 4.54
C HIS A 122 6.32 21.37 4.44
N PRO A 123 5.61 21.93 5.45
CA PRO A 123 5.06 23.29 5.41
C PRO A 123 6.13 24.36 5.12
N LYS A 124 7.37 24.12 5.57
CA LYS A 124 8.53 25.00 5.28
C LYS A 124 8.89 25.08 3.79
N PHE A 125 8.69 23.99 3.04
CA PHE A 125 9.21 23.83 1.67
C PHE A 125 8.10 23.88 0.61
N ASN A 126 6.87 23.48 0.93
CA ASN A 126 5.73 23.58 0.01
C ASN A 126 4.89 24.82 0.32
N ARG A 127 5.16 25.93 -0.40
CA ARG A 127 4.47 27.23 -0.24
C ARG A 127 3.32 27.45 -1.24
N ASN A 128 2.76 26.38 -1.81
CA ASN A 128 1.69 26.51 -2.80
C ASN A 128 0.40 27.06 -2.13
N PRO A 129 -0.11 28.23 -2.54
CA PRO A 129 -1.28 28.86 -1.91
C PRO A 129 -2.59 28.08 -2.09
N ARG A 130 -2.61 27.05 -2.96
CA ARG A 130 -3.77 26.15 -3.13
C ARG A 130 -3.89 25.08 -2.04
N PHE A 131 -2.86 24.91 -1.21
CA PHE A 131 -2.86 23.96 -0.11
C PHE A 131 -2.79 24.71 1.22
N SER A 132 -3.75 24.46 2.11
CA SER A 132 -3.76 24.97 3.49
C SER A 132 -3.32 23.86 4.43
N PHE A 133 -2.24 24.10 5.19
CA PHE A 133 -1.80 23.18 6.23
C PHE A 133 -2.61 23.41 7.50
N GLN A 134 -3.25 22.35 7.98
CA GLN A 134 -3.94 22.39 9.27
C GLN A 134 -2.92 22.15 10.39
N ASN A 135 -2.51 23.21 11.11
CA ASN A 135 -1.49 23.11 12.16
C ASN A 135 -1.95 22.26 13.35
N TYR A 136 -3.17 22.50 13.83
CA TYR A 136 -3.83 21.74 14.89
C TYR A 136 -5.31 22.10 14.93
N LYS A 137 -6.14 21.21 15.46
CA LYS A 137 -7.54 21.49 15.76
C LYS A 137 -7.67 21.57 17.28
N ILE A 138 -7.89 22.77 17.82
CA ILE A 138 -8.34 22.88 19.21
C ILE A 138 -9.77 22.35 19.23
N VAL A 139 -9.98 21.23 19.91
CA VAL A 139 -11.31 20.70 20.19
C VAL A 139 -11.65 21.11 21.61
N SER A 140 -12.88 21.58 21.82
CA SER A 140 -13.43 21.82 23.16
C SER A 140 -13.40 20.52 23.97
N ALA A 141 -13.31 20.67 25.30
CA ALA A 141 -13.45 19.53 26.19
C ALA A 141 -14.81 18.82 25.90
N PRO A 142 -14.86 17.49 25.96
CA PRO A 142 -16.12 16.76 25.81
C PRO A 142 -17.10 17.18 26.91
N ASP A 143 -18.34 17.45 26.54
CA ASP A 143 -19.36 18.01 27.44
C ASP A 143 -19.73 17.07 28.60
N ASN A 144 -19.47 15.76 28.47
CA ASN A 144 -19.82 14.74 29.46
C ASN A 144 -18.58 14.26 30.23
N LEU A 145 -17.99 15.13 31.04
CA LEU A 145 -17.04 14.70 32.07
C LEU A 145 -17.82 14.07 33.25
N PRO A 146 -17.32 12.99 33.87
CA PRO A 146 -17.98 12.42 35.04
C PRO A 146 -17.92 13.40 36.22
N ASP A 147 -19.09 13.74 36.77
CA ASP A 147 -19.20 14.43 38.04
C ASP A 147 -18.75 13.50 39.18
N LYS A 148 -18.10 14.08 40.20
CA LYS A 148 -17.62 13.35 41.39
C LYS A 148 -18.77 12.79 42.23
#